data_AF-A0A645IG92-F1
#
_entry.id   AF-A0A645IG92-F1
#
_cell.length_a   1.000
_cell.length_b   1.000
_cell.length_c   1.000
_cell.angle_alpha   90.00
_cell.angle_beta   90.00
_cell.angle_gamma   90.00
#
_symmetry.space_group_name_H-M   'P 1'
#
loop_
_entity.id
_entity.type
_entity.pdbx_description
1 polymer ?
#
loop_
_entity_poly.entity_id
_entity_poly.type
_entity_poly.pdbx_seq_one_letter_code
_entity_poly.pdbx_strand_id
1 'polypeptide(L)'
;MSYIALVPKELERLGLKLAVVYVHQENAIEFWLAARNRTLQDTFREKLRGKVMEPYTLVEKGKGIDAIVSTTFDGGLSFDNQSSLIARLCDTIQAMLSDLNELLQ
;
A
#
# COMPACT_ATOMS: atom_id res chain seq x y z
N MET A 1 9.41 11.81 -2.54
CA MET A 1 8.94 10.41 -2.66
C MET A 1 8.94 10.02 -4.12
N SER A 2 9.24 8.75 -4.44
CA SER A 2 8.92 8.16 -5.74
C SER A 2 7.69 7.27 -5.57
N TYR A 3 6.75 7.32 -6.51
CA TYR A 3 5.45 6.68 -6.38
C TYR A 3 5.13 5.88 -7.63
N ILE A 4 4.83 4.59 -7.47
CA ILE A 4 4.41 3.70 -8.55
C ILE A 4 3.05 3.12 -8.18
N ALA A 5 2.03 3.35 -9.02
CA ALA A 5 0.73 2.72 -8.87
C ALA A 5 0.70 1.38 -9.60
N LEU A 6 0.28 0.35 -8.89
CA LEU A 6 -0.16 -0.94 -9.40
C LEU A 6 -1.69 -0.98 -9.32
N VAL A 7 -2.33 -1.31 -10.43
CA VAL A 7 -3.80 -1.30 -10.54
C VAL A 7 -4.28 -2.68 -10.99
N PRO A 8 -4.27 -3.71 -10.12
CA PRO A 8 -4.91 -4.98 -10.39
C PRO A 8 -6.41 -4.79 -10.68
N LYS A 9 -6.99 -5.63 -11.54
CA LYS A 9 -8.39 -5.52 -11.98
C LYS A 9 -9.37 -5.54 -10.81
N GLU A 10 -9.05 -6.29 -9.76
CA GLU A 10 -9.84 -6.43 -8.55
C GLU A 10 -9.96 -5.09 -7.81
N LEU A 11 -8.85 -4.36 -7.69
CA LEU A 11 -8.82 -3.03 -7.08
C LEU A 11 -9.39 -1.96 -8.02
N GLU A 12 -9.12 -2.06 -9.33
CA GLU A 12 -9.60 -1.10 -10.33
C GLU A 12 -11.13 -0.96 -10.31
N ARG A 13 -11.84 -2.09 -10.23
CA ARG A 13 -13.31 -2.13 -10.14
C ARG A 13 -13.87 -1.41 -8.92
N LEU A 14 -13.08 -1.34 -7.84
CA LEU A 14 -13.42 -0.63 -6.60
C LEU A 14 -12.94 0.84 -6.61
N GLY A 15 -12.25 1.27 -7.68
CA GLY A 15 -11.59 2.57 -7.74
C GLY A 15 -10.38 2.67 -6.79
N LEU A 16 -9.76 1.53 -6.47
CA LEU A 16 -8.59 1.38 -5.62
C LEU A 16 -7.33 1.07 -6.45
N LYS A 17 -6.17 1.31 -5.85
CA LYS A 17 -4.85 1.00 -6.38
C LYS A 17 -3.92 0.63 -5.23
N LEU A 18 -2.90 -0.17 -5.52
CA LEU A 18 -1.77 -0.39 -4.63
C LEU A 18 -0.65 0.57 -5.05
N ALA A 19 -0.04 1.27 -4.12
CA ALA A 19 1.11 2.12 -4.38
C ALA A 19 2.36 1.51 -3.77
N VAL A 20 3.45 1.46 -4.53
CA VAL A 20 4.79 1.27 -3.99
C VAL A 20 5.44 2.64 -3.90
N VAL A 21 5.81 3.04 -2.69
CA VAL A 21 6.30 4.39 -2.39
C VAL A 21 7.70 4.30 -1.81
N TYR A 22 8.66 4.90 -2.49
CA TYR A 22 10.01 5.08 -1.94
C TYR A 22 10.12 6.44 -1.25
N VAL A 23 10.34 6.42 0.05
CA VAL A 23 10.51 7.58 0.92
C VAL A 23 11.99 7.88 1.04
N HIS A 24 12.48 8.78 0.17
CA HIS A 24 13.91 9.11 0.05
C HIS A 24 14.58 9.55 1.37
N GLN A 25 13.88 10.32 2.21
CA GLN A 25 14.43 10.81 3.48
C GLN A 25 14.66 9.68 4.49
N GLU A 26 13.75 8.71 4.53
CA GLU A 26 13.79 7.58 5.46
C GLU A 26 14.56 6.39 4.90
N ASN A 27 14.97 6.45 3.61
CA ASN A 27 15.49 5.31 2.87
C ASN A 27 14.59 4.07 3.06
N ALA A 28 13.28 4.26 2.88
CA ALA A 28 12.26 3.26 3.17
C ALA A 28 11.34 3.03 1.96
N ILE A 29 10.81 1.82 1.83
CA ILE A 29 9.73 1.51 0.90
C ILE A 29 8.46 1.26 1.70
N GLU A 30 7.38 1.94 1.33
CA GLU A 30 6.05 1.73 1.88
C GLU A 30 5.11 1.22 0.79
N PHE A 31 4.13 0.43 1.20
CA PHE A 31 3.06 -0.07 0.35
C PHE A 31 1.74 0.50 0.82
N TRP A 32 1.02 1.20 -0.06
CA TRP A 32 -0.23 1.86 0.31
C TRP A 32 -1.40 1.29 -0.48
N LEU A 33 -2.51 1.00 0.21
CA LEU A 33 -3.81 1.01 -0.44
C LEU A 33 -4.24 2.47 -0.62
N ALA A 34 -4.51 2.88 -1.85
CA ALA A 34 -4.98 4.22 -2.17
C ALA A 34 -6.21 4.17 -3.10
N ALA A 35 -6.96 5.27 -3.16
CA ALA A 35 -8.12 5.39 -4.05
C ALA A 35 -7.83 6.35 -5.20
N ARG A 36 -8.64 6.26 -6.27
CA ARG A 36 -8.54 7.18 -7.42
C ARG A 36 -8.97 8.61 -7.11
N ASN A 37 -9.72 8.83 -6.03
CA ASN A 37 -10.17 10.15 -5.59
C ASN A 37 -10.39 10.20 -4.07
N ARG A 38 -10.49 11.42 -3.53
CA ARG A 38 -10.63 11.68 -2.09
C ARG A 38 -11.91 11.13 -1.49
N THR A 39 -13.03 11.21 -2.20
CA THR A 39 -14.33 10.69 -1.72
C THR A 39 -14.29 9.18 -1.49
N LEU A 40 -13.72 8.42 -2.41
CA LEU A 40 -13.52 6.98 -2.26
C LEU A 40 -12.51 6.67 -1.16
N GLN A 41 -11.43 7.46 -1.06
CA GLN A 41 -10.45 7.30 0.01
C GLN A 41 -11.11 7.39 1.39
N ASP A 42 -11.98 8.38 1.61
CA ASP A 42 -12.70 8.56 2.87
C ASP A 42 -13.69 7.41 3.11
N THR A 43 -14.43 6.99 2.08
CA THR A 43 -15.39 5.88 2.19
C THR A 43 -14.72 4.57 2.60
N PHE A 44 -13.59 4.22 1.95
CA PHE A 44 -12.87 3.00 2.27
C PHE A 44 -12.13 3.09 3.61
N ARG A 45 -11.62 4.26 3.99
CA ARG A 45 -11.01 4.46 5.32
C ARG A 45 -12.01 4.13 6.43
N GLU A 46 -13.22 4.65 6.34
CA GLU A 46 -14.25 4.36 7.34
C GLU A 46 -14.71 2.88 7.28
N LYS A 47 -14.84 2.29 6.08
CA LYS A 47 -15.17 0.86 5.93
C LYS A 47 -14.13 -0.07 6.60
N LEU A 48 -12.85 0.32 6.52
CA LEU A 48 -11.72 -0.46 7.04
C LEU A 48 -11.36 -0.10 8.49
N ARG A 49 -11.96 0.96 9.05
CA ARG A 49 -11.72 1.37 10.43
C ARG A 49 -12.10 0.24 11.39
N GLY A 50 -11.15 -0.15 12.25
CA GLY A 50 -11.32 -1.28 13.18
C GLY A 50 -11.17 -2.67 12.56
N LYS A 51 -10.91 -2.79 11.25
CA LYS A 51 -10.62 -4.07 10.57
C LYS A 51 -9.13 -4.25 10.24
N VAL A 52 -8.41 -3.15 10.08
CA VAL A 52 -6.97 -3.18 9.78
C VAL A 52 -6.20 -3.58 11.03
N MET A 53 -5.36 -4.61 10.89
CA MET A 53 -4.52 -5.18 11.95
C MET A 53 -3.06 -5.19 11.49
N GLU A 54 -2.13 -5.36 12.43
CA GLU A 54 -0.71 -5.56 12.11
C GLU A 54 -0.53 -6.71 11.08
N PRO A 55 0.39 -6.57 10.10
CA PRO A 55 1.41 -5.52 9.99
C PRO A 55 0.93 -4.23 9.31
N TYR A 56 -0.37 -4.08 9.05
CA TYR A 56 -0.92 -2.92 8.38
C TYR A 56 -1.35 -1.83 9.37
N THR A 57 -1.28 -0.58 8.90
CA THR A 57 -1.76 0.60 9.63
C THR A 57 -2.84 1.32 8.83
N LEU A 58 -3.99 1.61 9.45
CA LEU A 58 -4.98 2.51 8.89
C LEU A 58 -4.43 3.95 8.95
N VAL A 59 -4.40 4.63 7.81
CA VAL A 59 -3.82 5.97 7.71
C VAL A 59 -4.91 7.03 7.75
N GLU A 60 -4.84 7.92 8.75
CA GLU A 60 -5.77 9.05 8.88
C GLU A 60 -5.59 10.09 7.77
N LYS A 61 -6.64 10.88 7.54
CA LYS A 61 -6.61 11.93 6.51
C LYS A 61 -5.53 12.98 6.84
N GLY A 62 -4.79 13.39 5.81
CA GLY A 62 -3.81 14.46 5.92
C GLY A 62 -3.47 15.07 4.58
N LYS A 63 -2.92 16.29 4.60
CA LYS A 63 -2.50 16.98 3.38
C LYS A 63 -1.38 16.19 2.70
N GLY A 64 -1.61 15.77 1.46
CA GLY A 64 -0.64 15.00 0.68
C GLY A 64 -0.61 13.49 0.99
N ILE A 65 -1.43 12.99 1.92
CA ILE A 65 -1.49 11.56 2.25
C ILE A 65 -2.49 10.86 1.32
N ASP A 66 -2.00 9.99 0.43
CA ASP A 66 -2.85 9.20 -0.49
C ASP A 66 -3.25 7.83 0.10
N ALA A 67 -2.58 7.39 1.17
CA ALA A 67 -2.82 6.11 1.81
C ALA A 67 -4.17 6.05 2.55
N ILE A 68 -4.77 4.87 2.50
CA ILE A 68 -5.90 4.41 3.32
C ILE A 68 -5.38 3.39 4.31
N VAL A 69 -4.60 2.44 3.81
CA VAL A 69 -3.87 1.43 4.58
C VAL A 69 -2.42 1.51 4.12
N SER A 70 -1.48 1.35 5.05
CA SER A 70 -0.05 1.31 4.74
C SER A 70 0.64 0.16 5.46
N THR A 71 1.74 -0.32 4.88
CA THR A 71 2.76 -1.12 5.57
C THR A 71 4.13 -0.72 5.06
N THR A 72 5.17 -0.95 5.87
CA THR A 72 6.57 -0.64 5.52
C THR A 72 7.29 -1.92 5.16
N PHE A 73 8.16 -1.85 4.15
CA PHE A 73 9.02 -2.97 3.78
C PHE A 73 10.07 -3.23 4.88
N ASP A 74 10.00 -4.41 5.49
CA ASP A 74 10.88 -4.85 6.57
C ASP A 74 12.06 -5.73 6.09
N GLY A 75 12.07 -6.11 4.81
CA GLY A 75 13.03 -7.06 4.22
C GLY A 75 14.47 -6.54 4.02
N GLY A 76 14.81 -5.36 4.52
CA GLY A 76 16.14 -4.73 4.39
C GLY A 76 16.41 -4.18 2.99
N LEU A 77 16.64 -2.88 2.90
CA LEU A 77 16.89 -2.18 1.63
C LEU A 77 18.39 -2.19 1.30
N SER A 78 18.78 -3.13 0.43
CA SER A 78 20.06 -3.13 -0.26
C SER A 78 19.82 -3.13 -1.77
N PHE A 79 20.44 -2.18 -2.46
CA PHE A 79 20.37 -2.05 -3.91
C PHE A 79 21.49 -2.82 -4.63
N ASP A 80 22.42 -3.45 -3.89
CA ASP A 80 23.55 -4.18 -4.44
C ASP A 80 23.11 -5.47 -5.16
N ASN A 81 22.02 -6.09 -4.69
CA ASN A 81 21.37 -7.23 -5.34
C ASN A 81 19.92 -6.89 -5.69
N GLN A 82 19.74 -6.24 -6.83
CA GLN A 82 18.45 -5.77 -7.31
C GLN A 82 17.46 -6.92 -7.53
N SER A 83 17.90 -8.08 -8.03
CA SER A 83 17.01 -9.22 -8.26
C SER A 83 16.40 -9.75 -6.96
N SER A 84 17.20 -9.85 -5.89
CA SER A 84 16.72 -10.27 -4.57
C SER A 84 15.79 -9.23 -3.93
N LEU A 85 16.09 -7.94 -4.10
CA LEU A 85 15.20 -6.88 -3.64
C LEU A 85 13.85 -6.93 -4.37
N ILE A 86 13.86 -7.00 -5.70
CA ILE A 86 12.64 -7.08 -6.52
C ILE A 86 11.79 -8.29 -6.12
N ALA A 87 12.41 -9.47 -5.93
CA ALA A 87 11.68 -10.67 -5.51
C ALA A 87 10.94 -10.44 -4.19
N ARG A 88 11.62 -9.91 -3.16
CA ARG A 88 11.00 -9.63 -1.86
C ARG A 88 9.91 -8.56 -1.93
N LEU A 89 10.09 -7.53 -2.74
CA LEU A 89 9.04 -6.53 -2.97
C LEU A 89 7.80 -7.16 -3.62
N CYS A 90 8.00 -8.03 -4.61
CA CYS A 90 6.91 -8.79 -5.23
C CYS A 90 6.20 -9.70 -4.22
N ASP A 91 6.94 -10.39 -3.34
CA ASP A 91 6.37 -11.23 -2.29
C ASP A 91 5.50 -10.40 -1.32
N THR A 92 6.00 -9.22 -0.89
CA THR A 92 5.21 -8.30 -0.05
C THR A 92 3.97 -7.78 -0.77
N ILE A 93 4.06 -7.45 -2.07
CA ILE A 93 2.91 -7.03 -2.87
C ILE A 93 1.87 -8.15 -2.96
N GLN A 94 2.29 -9.38 -3.19
CA GLN A 94 1.38 -10.52 -3.28
C GLN A 94 0.67 -10.79 -1.95
N ALA A 95 1.41 -10.78 -0.83
CA ALA A 95 0.83 -10.92 0.50
C ALA A 95 -0.21 -9.82 0.77
N MET A 96 0.15 -8.56 0.51
CA MET A 96 -0.76 -7.43 0.72
C MET A 96 -1.99 -7.51 -0.17
N LEU A 97 -1.88 -7.92 -1.44
CA LEU A 97 -3.04 -8.09 -2.31
C LEU A 97 -3.99 -9.20 -1.82
N SER A 98 -3.44 -10.30 -1.30
CA SER A 98 -4.25 -11.38 -0.71
C SER A 98 -5.02 -10.88 0.51
N ASP A 99 -4.33 -10.26 1.46
CA ASP A 99 -4.92 -9.78 2.72
C ASP A 99 -5.95 -8.67 2.47
N LEU A 100 -5.68 -7.76 1.53
CA LEU A 100 -6.63 -6.72 1.15
C LEU A 100 -7.88 -7.29 0.50
N ASN A 101 -7.76 -8.36 -0.29
CA ASN A 101 -8.93 -8.98 -0.89
C ASN A 101 -9.86 -9.59 0.19
N GLU A 102 -9.31 -10.12 1.27
CA GLU A 102 -10.09 -10.59 2.43
C GLU A 102 -10.73 -9.41 3.20
N LEU A 103 -9.98 -8.33 3.42
CA LEU A 103 -10.48 -7.13 4.13
C LEU A 103 -11.56 -6.35 3.37
N LEU A 104 -11.56 -6.42 2.04
CA LEU A 104 -12.46 -5.66 1.18
C LEU A 104 -13.79 -6.36 0.90
N GLN A 105 -13.89 -7.67 1.15
CA GLN A 105 -15.15 -8.42 1.16
C GLN A 105 -16.10 -7.91 2.26
#